data_AF-K3WXV0-F1
#
_entry.id   AF-K3WXV0-F1
#
_cell.length_a   1.000
_cell.length_b   1.000
_cell.length_c   1.000
_cell.angle_alpha   90.00
_cell.angle_beta   90.00
_cell.angle_gamma   90.00
#
_symmetry.space_group_name_H-M   'P 1'
#
loop_
_entity.id
_entity.type
_entity.pdbx_description
1 polymer ?
#
loop_
_entity_poly.entity_id
_entity_poly.type
_entity_poly.pdbx_seq_one_letter_code
_entity_poly.pdbx_strand_id
1 'polypeptide(L)'
;MKTFGVSLVLAAVAVTAVAGLKDLPVSVCRDATYNSPASRGAMCSGAGASPAGKACPLKGDAAIADCHPYLPSYDGKACVAKEDAFNA
;
A
#
# COMPACT_ATOMS: atom_id res chain seq x y z
N MET A 1 -25.41 -51.51 31.64
CA MET A 1 -24.82 -51.07 30.36
C MET A 1 -25.79 -50.13 29.63
N LYS A 2 -25.54 -48.82 29.65
CA LYS A 2 -26.18 -47.86 28.73
C LYS A 2 -25.24 -46.68 28.58
N THR A 3 -24.83 -46.46 27.34
CA THR A 3 -23.73 -45.63 26.86
C THR A 3 -23.92 -44.14 27.13
N PHE A 4 -22.87 -43.49 27.62
CA PHE A 4 -22.74 -42.05 27.76
C PHE A 4 -22.64 -41.41 26.36
N GLY A 5 -23.64 -40.60 25.98
CA GLY A 5 -23.61 -39.81 24.75
C GLY A 5 -22.78 -38.54 24.96
N VAL A 6 -21.50 -38.58 24.60
CA VAL A 6 -20.66 -37.38 24.51
C VAL A 6 -21.03 -36.66 23.23
N SER A 7 -21.92 -35.66 23.32
CA SER A 7 -22.18 -34.72 22.24
C SER A 7 -20.96 -33.83 22.04
N LEU A 8 -20.14 -34.18 21.05
CA LEU A 8 -19.01 -33.38 20.59
C LEU A 8 -19.54 -32.19 19.77
N VAL A 9 -19.73 -31.04 20.42
CA VAL A 9 -20.11 -29.80 19.72
C VAL A 9 -18.84 -29.21 19.11
N LEU A 10 -18.64 -29.39 17.80
CA LEU A 10 -17.59 -28.68 17.05
C LEU A 10 -17.97 -27.20 16.94
N ALA A 11 -17.34 -26.35 17.76
CA ALA A 11 -17.36 -24.91 17.55
C ALA A 11 -16.42 -24.55 16.40
N ALA A 12 -16.96 -24.25 15.22
CA ALA A 12 -16.20 -23.73 14.10
C ALA A 12 -15.80 -22.27 14.39
N VAL A 13 -14.53 -22.05 14.76
CA VAL A 13 -13.96 -20.71 14.87
C VAL A 13 -13.65 -20.21 13.47
N ALA A 14 -14.47 -19.30 12.95
CA ALA A 14 -14.17 -18.60 11.71
C ALA A 14 -13.03 -17.61 11.94
N VAL A 15 -11.82 -17.94 11.47
CA VAL A 15 -10.67 -17.03 11.49
C VAL A 15 -10.84 -16.04 10.35
N THR A 16 -11.31 -14.83 10.64
CA THR A 16 -11.29 -13.74 9.66
C THR A 16 -9.86 -13.24 9.52
N ALA A 17 -9.19 -13.60 8.43
CA ALA A 17 -7.92 -12.99 8.07
C ALA A 17 -8.17 -11.53 7.64
N VAL A 18 -7.97 -10.60 8.57
CA VAL A 18 -7.82 -9.19 8.22
C VAL A 18 -6.46 -9.04 7.56
N ALA A 19 -6.43 -9.07 6.23
CA ALA A 19 -5.27 -8.59 5.49
C ALA A 19 -5.14 -7.10 5.81
N GLY A 20 -4.32 -6.79 6.82
CA GLY A 20 -4.00 -5.42 7.19
C GLY A 20 -3.42 -4.75 5.96
N LEU A 21 -4.18 -3.79 5.44
CA LEU A 21 -3.72 -2.86 4.44
C LEU A 21 -2.55 -2.11 5.11
N LYS A 22 -1.31 -2.49 4.78
CA LYS A 22 -0.09 -1.86 5.29
C LYS A 22 0.41 -0.83 4.30
N ASP A 23 0.79 0.32 4.83
CA ASP A 23 1.47 1.34 4.05
C ASP A 23 2.75 0.75 3.47
N LEU A 24 2.97 0.95 2.17
CA LEU A 24 4.12 0.40 1.47
C LEU A 24 5.02 1.53 0.96
N PRO A 25 6.34 1.48 1.22
CA PRO A 25 7.29 2.40 0.62
C PRO A 25 7.40 2.09 -0.89
N VAL A 26 7.26 3.13 -1.72
CA VAL A 26 7.37 3.03 -3.18
C VAL A 26 8.47 3.96 -3.65
N SER A 27 9.54 3.39 -4.18
CA SER A 27 10.62 4.13 -4.83
C SER A 27 10.18 4.51 -6.25
N VAL A 28 10.18 5.81 -6.55
CA VAL A 28 9.85 6.33 -7.88
C VAL A 28 11.15 6.49 -8.68
N CYS A 29 11.15 6.01 -9.92
CA CYS A 29 12.33 6.05 -10.78
C CYS A 29 12.92 7.46 -10.89
N ARG A 30 14.21 7.60 -10.58
CA ARG A 30 14.97 8.87 -10.60
C ARG A 30 14.42 9.93 -9.64
N ASP A 31 13.66 9.51 -8.65
CA ASP A 31 13.10 10.35 -7.61
C ASP A 31 13.29 9.69 -6.23
N ALA A 32 12.56 10.18 -5.22
CA ALA A 32 12.61 9.71 -3.86
C ALA A 32 11.71 8.49 -3.60
N THR A 33 11.76 7.99 -2.37
CA THR A 33 10.87 6.94 -1.87
C THR A 33 9.70 7.55 -1.12
N TYR A 34 8.48 7.27 -1.58
CA TYR A 34 7.23 7.83 -1.05
C TYR A 34 6.44 6.79 -0.26
N ASN A 35 5.64 7.25 0.69
CA ASN A 35 4.73 6.36 1.41
C ASN A 35 3.45 6.14 0.60
N SER A 36 3.04 4.89 0.41
CA SER A 36 1.75 4.56 -0.19
C SER A 36 0.75 4.04 0.85
N PRO A 37 -0.21 4.89 1.30
CA PRO A 37 -1.24 4.45 2.22
C PRO A 37 -2.05 3.31 1.66
N ALA A 38 -2.18 2.30 2.48
CA ALA A 38 -2.90 1.11 2.10
C ALA A 38 -4.39 1.39 1.89
N SER A 39 -4.94 2.42 2.54
CA SER A 39 -6.29 2.93 2.31
C SER A 39 -6.59 3.28 0.86
N ARG A 40 -5.57 3.46 0.01
CA ARG A 40 -5.70 3.63 -1.45
C ARG A 40 -5.99 2.32 -2.21
N GLY A 41 -6.03 1.19 -1.51
CA GLY A 41 -6.34 -0.12 -2.07
C GLY A 41 -5.08 -0.90 -2.47
N ALA A 42 -5.22 -1.73 -3.51
CA ALA A 42 -4.11 -2.56 -4.01
C ALA A 42 -3.00 -1.69 -4.60
N MET A 43 -1.76 -2.17 -4.48
CA MET A 43 -0.58 -1.57 -5.10
C MET A 43 -0.81 -1.37 -6.59
N CYS A 44 -0.45 -0.19 -7.07
CA CYS A 44 -0.54 0.13 -8.47
C CYS A 44 0.47 -0.71 -9.28
N SER A 45 0.09 -1.17 -10.47
CA SER A 45 1.00 -1.80 -11.41
C SER A 45 0.50 -1.61 -12.85
N GLY A 46 1.42 -1.35 -13.76
CA GLY A 46 1.11 -0.97 -15.14
C GLY A 46 0.80 0.52 -15.28
N ALA A 47 0.81 0.98 -16.53
CA ALA A 47 0.59 2.38 -16.91
C ALA A 47 -0.63 2.51 -17.83
N GLY A 48 -1.11 3.75 -18.04
CA GLY A 48 -2.21 4.06 -18.95
C GLY A 48 -3.60 4.10 -18.29
N ALA A 49 -4.67 3.93 -19.08
CA ALA A 49 -6.04 4.18 -18.62
C ALA A 49 -6.57 3.17 -17.59
N SER A 50 -5.96 1.98 -17.50
CA SER A 50 -6.42 0.90 -16.62
C SER A 50 -5.26 0.18 -15.92
N PRO A 51 -4.52 0.86 -15.02
CA PRO A 51 -3.52 0.21 -14.20
C PRO A 51 -4.21 -0.73 -13.20
N ALA A 52 -3.52 -1.80 -12.82
CA ALA A 52 -3.92 -2.59 -11.67
C ALA A 52 -3.74 -1.75 -10.41
N GLY A 53 -4.69 -1.72 -9.47
CA GLY A 53 -4.57 -0.99 -8.20
C GLY A 53 -4.53 0.54 -8.33
N LYS A 54 -4.50 1.23 -7.18
CA LYS A 54 -4.49 2.70 -7.05
C LYS A 54 -3.56 3.23 -5.96
N ALA A 55 -2.89 2.34 -5.21
CA ALA A 55 -1.95 2.71 -4.15
C ALA A 55 -0.55 3.03 -4.71
N CYS A 56 -0.48 3.91 -5.70
CA CYS A 56 0.76 4.57 -6.13
C CYS A 56 0.93 5.88 -5.38
N PRO A 57 2.16 6.40 -5.23
CA PRO A 57 2.38 7.81 -4.89
C PRO A 57 1.57 8.72 -5.83
N LEU A 58 0.85 9.67 -5.24
CA LEU A 58 0.05 10.66 -5.92
C LEU A 58 0.74 12.01 -5.79
N LYS A 59 0.37 12.93 -6.67
CA LYS A 59 0.82 14.31 -6.58
C LYS A 59 0.55 14.88 -5.19
N GLY A 60 1.58 15.48 -4.59
CA GLY A 60 1.52 16.06 -3.25
C GLY A 60 1.96 15.12 -2.13
N ASP A 61 2.18 13.83 -2.40
CA ASP A 61 2.75 12.92 -1.40
C ASP A 61 4.17 13.34 -1.04
N ALA A 62 4.48 13.34 0.25
CA ALA A 62 5.81 13.62 0.77
C ALA A 62 6.67 12.36 0.77
N ALA A 63 7.93 12.50 0.35
CA ALA A 63 8.89 11.42 0.44
C ALA A 63 9.24 11.09 1.89
N ILE A 64 9.46 9.80 2.16
CA ILE A 64 9.87 9.27 3.46
C ILE A 64 11.36 8.86 3.49
N ALA A 65 11.98 8.69 2.31
CA ALA A 65 13.39 8.36 2.19
C ALA A 65 13.96 8.81 0.83
N ASP A 66 15.29 8.78 0.72
CA ASP A 66 16.05 9.07 -0.52
C ASP A 66 15.80 10.47 -1.11
N CYS A 67 15.37 11.43 -0.29
CA CYS A 67 15.15 12.81 -0.74
C CYS A 67 16.48 13.59 -0.76
N HIS A 68 16.83 14.15 -1.93
CA HIS A 68 18.02 14.95 -2.12
C HIS A 68 17.74 16.23 -2.91
N PRO A 69 18.51 17.33 -2.69
CA PRO A 69 18.25 18.61 -3.34
C PRO A 69 18.34 18.63 -4.87
N TYR A 70 19.03 17.66 -5.46
CA TYR A 70 19.14 17.53 -6.92
C TYR A 70 17.94 16.80 -7.55
N LEU A 71 17.03 16.25 -6.76
CA LEU A 71 15.89 15.51 -7.28
C LEU A 71 14.85 16.45 -7.88
N PRO A 72 14.17 16.03 -8.95
CA PRO A 72 13.13 16.83 -9.58
C PRO A 72 12.01 17.21 -8.62
N SER A 73 11.66 16.37 -7.64
CA SER A 73 10.59 16.59 -6.67
C SER A 73 10.94 17.54 -5.52
N TYR A 74 12.20 17.95 -5.39
CA TYR A 74 12.64 18.78 -4.28
C TYR A 74 12.10 20.21 -4.40
N ASP A 75 11.40 20.68 -3.37
CA ASP A 75 10.77 22.01 -3.32
C ASP A 75 11.61 23.07 -2.60
N GLY A 76 12.87 22.75 -2.26
CA GLY A 76 13.74 23.57 -1.43
C GLY A 76 13.74 23.19 0.05
N LYS A 77 12.86 22.27 0.47
CA LYS A 77 12.79 21.76 1.85
C LYS A 77 12.61 20.25 1.90
N ALA A 78 11.68 19.72 1.12
CA ALA A 78 11.32 18.31 1.07
C ALA A 78 11.09 17.86 -0.38
N CYS A 79 10.99 16.55 -0.58
CA CYS A 79 10.62 15.98 -1.87
C CYS A 79 9.12 15.70 -1.86
N VAL A 80 8.41 16.32 -2.80
CA VAL A 80 6.97 16.21 -2.96
C VAL A 80 6.68 15.73 -4.37
N ALA A 81 5.91 14.66 -4.49
CA ALA A 81 5.55 14.08 -5.78
C ALA A 81 4.84 15.14 -6.64
N LYS A 82 5.35 15.35 -7.86
CA LYS A 82 4.85 16.40 -8.78
C LYS A 82 3.68 15.94 -9.65
N GLU A 83 3.61 14.63 -9.90
CA GLU A 83 2.56 13.97 -10.67
C GLU A 83 2.17 12.65 -10.00
N ASP A 84 1.08 12.07 -10.49
CA ASP A 84 0.63 10.74 -10.06
C ASP A 84 1.47 9.64 -10.73
N ALA A 85 1.98 8.70 -9.95
CA ALA A 85 2.89 7.67 -10.45
C ALA A 85 2.24 6.63 -11.39
N PHE A 86 0.91 6.65 -11.58
CA PHE A 86 0.23 5.81 -12.58
C PHE A 86 0.18 6.43 -13.98
N ASN A 87 0.56 7.71 -14.12
CA ASN A 87 0.52 8.47 -15.38
C ASN A 87 1.93 8.81 -15.91
N ALA A 88 2.96 8.14 -15.39
CA ALA A 88 4.36 8.27 -15.83
C ALA A 88 4.70 7.34 -16.99
#